data_AF-A0A7M4AKC5-F1
#
_entry.id   AF-A0A7M4AKC5-F1
#
_cell.length_a   1.000
_cell.length_b   1.000
_cell.length_c   1.000
_cell.angle_alpha   90.00
_cell.angle_beta   90.00
_cell.angle_gamma   90.00
#
_symmetry.space_group_name_H-M   'P 1'
#
loop_
_entity.id
_entity.type
_entity.pdbx_description
1 polymer ?
#
loop_
_entity_poly.entity_id
_entity_poly.type
_entity_poly.pdbx_seq_one_letter_code
_entity_poly.pdbx_strand_id
1 'polypeptide(L)'
;MEPYDVMRIMIVVLTPIICWYFTRHQPGERVPLRKWAEEFHNKRYYLHAIGYVVIIRWKSITDKLNEPMKSRTGHWTDWVYSLEGDITKWVQDFFRNDFLTEFLNFHYLFIYLFLIYVTTVYFAYSGDRDMTDKVTLNYLLIYALAVPYYLFFNVEVTSSWIPGMDALLYQEGWYTVFYALHDPLDNAVPSLHVAIPFGILMLNYLHVKEAGGTLREWRHWPYHVFVLINTLLFIFTIMYLGIHWVVDIPLGLLIGSLGALFIHHLQPRLRNDHGPVFKGITKEKVRRHIFVEGVVMLVLLTCMLMAVNYQEEQVDERVSFRLGEGDSTFEIIQKFNAGSSVESTVENLNAASDLEIVLVLVEDSVSAMENGQIDWAVMKTLGEYHVIGPGSDVPLTITTPKNYHFIVMHYGEASANEPVMEVRITNDYGDDRMAEAFLLSLPSLWMTGFVVYRLYRLKKEGRSFIDSTPSYVWASSQGLGEEA
;
A
#
# COMPACT_ATOMS: atom_id res chain seq x y z
N MET A 1 -12.17 -21.88 11.19
CA MET A 1 -12.70 -20.76 10.40
C MET A 1 -11.50 -19.98 9.96
N GLU A 2 -11.39 -19.68 8.67
CA GLU A 2 -10.26 -18.91 8.15
C GLU A 2 -10.17 -17.55 8.87
N PRO A 3 -8.96 -17.03 9.11
CA PRO A 3 -8.75 -15.71 9.72
C PRO A 3 -9.60 -14.64 9.02
N TYR A 4 -9.60 -14.66 7.70
CA TYR A 4 -10.36 -13.74 6.86
C TYR A 4 -11.88 -13.78 7.14
N ASP A 5 -12.45 -14.95 7.42
CA ASP A 5 -13.87 -15.08 7.76
C ASP A 5 -14.19 -14.43 9.10
N VAL A 6 -13.34 -14.70 10.09
CA VAL A 6 -13.48 -14.12 11.44
C VAL A 6 -13.43 -12.60 11.36
N MET A 7 -12.45 -12.07 10.64
CA MET A 7 -12.29 -10.63 10.47
C MET A 7 -13.47 -9.98 9.75
N ARG A 8 -13.97 -10.60 8.67
CA ARG A 8 -15.16 -10.10 7.96
C ARG A 8 -16.39 -10.04 8.87
N ILE A 9 -16.63 -11.09 9.66
CA ILE A 9 -17.75 -11.14 10.61
C ILE A 9 -17.58 -10.03 11.66
N MET A 10 -16.37 -9.89 12.22
CA MET A 10 -16.07 -8.84 13.20
C MET A 10 -16.30 -7.43 12.65
N ILE A 11 -15.85 -7.15 11.41
CA ILE A 11 -16.09 -5.86 10.74
C ILE A 11 -17.59 -5.57 10.67
N VAL A 12 -18.39 -6.53 10.20
CA VAL A 12 -19.85 -6.35 10.05
C VAL A 12 -20.53 -6.14 11.40
N VAL A 13 -20.16 -6.89 12.44
CA VAL A 13 -20.75 -6.80 13.78
C VAL A 13 -20.34 -5.51 14.51
N LEU A 14 -19.08 -5.10 14.41
CA LEU A 14 -18.57 -3.92 15.10
C LEU A 14 -18.97 -2.61 14.43
N THR A 15 -19.24 -2.62 13.12
CA THR A 15 -19.67 -1.43 12.35
C THR A 15 -20.86 -0.70 12.97
N PRO A 16 -22.03 -1.33 13.23
CA PRO A 16 -23.16 -0.63 13.84
C PRO A 16 -22.87 -0.11 15.26
N ILE A 17 -22.05 -0.84 16.04
CA ILE A 17 -21.66 -0.45 17.40
C ILE A 17 -20.82 0.83 17.36
N ILE A 18 -19.82 0.88 16.48
CA ILE A 18 -18.93 2.02 16.28
C ILE A 18 -19.70 3.22 15.71
N CYS A 19 -20.56 3.00 14.72
CA CYS A 19 -21.42 4.06 14.17
C CYS A 19 -22.33 4.65 15.25
N TRP A 20 -22.95 3.80 16.08
CA TRP A 20 -23.78 4.26 17.19
C TRP A 20 -22.97 5.03 18.25
N TYR A 21 -21.81 4.50 18.65
CA TYR A 21 -20.95 5.09 19.67
C TYR A 21 -20.49 6.50 19.28
N PHE A 22 -19.96 6.67 18.07
CA PHE A 22 -19.44 7.97 17.59
C PHE A 22 -20.53 8.97 17.19
N THR A 23 -21.80 8.57 17.17
CA THR A 23 -22.92 9.47 16.91
C THR A 23 -23.83 9.68 18.13
N ARG A 24 -23.44 9.20 19.32
CA ARG A 24 -24.26 9.26 20.54
C ARG A 24 -24.66 10.68 20.95
N HIS A 25 -23.83 11.66 20.64
CA HIS A 25 -24.08 13.09 20.91
C HIS A 25 -24.93 13.77 19.83
N GLN A 26 -25.25 13.08 18.73
CA GLN A 26 -25.96 13.62 17.57
C GLN A 26 -26.99 12.64 16.99
N PRO A 27 -27.96 12.15 17.79
CA PRO A 27 -28.92 11.15 17.31
C PRO A 27 -29.81 11.63 16.17
N GLY A 28 -30.07 12.95 16.07
CA GLY A 28 -30.91 13.55 15.03
C GLY A 28 -30.31 13.55 13.63
N GLU A 29 -28.98 13.43 13.50
CA GLU A 29 -28.26 13.41 12.23
C GLU A 29 -28.21 12.02 11.59
N ARG A 30 -28.63 10.98 12.32
CA ARG A 30 -28.53 9.59 11.87
C ARG A 30 -29.57 9.28 10.81
N VAL A 31 -29.16 8.54 9.78
CA VAL A 31 -30.09 7.99 8.79
C VAL A 31 -30.98 6.94 9.46
N PRO A 32 -32.32 7.13 9.50
CA PRO A 32 -33.22 6.15 10.10
C PRO A 32 -33.17 4.82 9.35
N LEU A 33 -33.20 3.69 10.07
CA LEU A 33 -33.05 2.37 9.46
C LEU A 33 -34.04 2.10 8.31
N ARG A 34 -35.28 2.59 8.45
CA ARG A 34 -36.35 2.44 7.45
C ARG A 34 -36.13 3.25 6.17
N LYS A 35 -35.26 4.26 6.20
CA LYS A 35 -34.97 5.16 5.06
C LYS A 35 -33.69 4.80 4.30
N TRP A 36 -32.97 3.76 4.72
CA TRP A 36 -31.68 3.40 4.08
C TRP A 36 -31.79 3.13 2.58
N ALA A 37 -32.84 2.45 2.12
CA ALA A 37 -33.01 2.17 0.70
C ALA A 37 -33.19 3.47 -0.12
N GLU A 38 -33.96 4.41 0.41
CA GLU A 38 -34.16 5.74 -0.15
C GLU A 38 -32.85 6.55 -0.14
N GLU A 39 -32.14 6.58 0.99
CA GLU A 39 -30.86 7.27 1.12
C GLU A 39 -29.82 6.70 0.15
N PHE A 40 -29.69 5.38 0.07
CA PHE A 40 -28.75 4.71 -0.82
C PHE A 40 -28.99 5.05 -2.29
N HIS A 41 -30.25 5.13 -2.70
CA HIS A 41 -30.63 5.54 -4.05
C HIS A 41 -30.39 7.04 -4.28
N ASN A 42 -30.92 7.90 -3.41
CA ASN A 42 -30.88 9.36 -3.55
C ASN A 42 -29.46 9.91 -3.51
N LYS A 43 -28.61 9.35 -2.64
CA LYS A 43 -27.19 9.72 -2.52
C LYS A 43 -26.28 8.99 -3.50
N ARG A 44 -26.80 7.99 -4.22
CA ARG A 44 -26.09 7.17 -5.21
C ARG A 44 -24.94 6.36 -4.61
N TYR A 45 -25.15 5.79 -3.44
CA TYR A 45 -24.16 4.91 -2.78
C TYR A 45 -23.86 3.63 -3.58
N TYR A 46 -24.68 3.27 -4.58
CA TYR A 46 -24.31 2.23 -5.55
C TYR A 46 -23.02 2.55 -6.33
N LEU A 47 -22.72 3.84 -6.60
CA LEU A 47 -21.45 4.23 -7.22
C LEU A 47 -20.26 3.98 -6.29
N HIS A 48 -20.48 4.09 -4.98
CA HIS A 48 -19.45 3.82 -3.96
C HIS A 48 -19.13 2.32 -3.94
N ALA A 49 -20.17 1.48 -3.95
CA ALA A 49 -20.01 0.03 -4.05
C ALA A 49 -19.27 -0.39 -5.34
N ILE A 50 -19.60 0.23 -6.48
CA ILE A 50 -18.87 0.02 -7.73
C ILE A 50 -17.40 0.43 -7.59
N GLY A 51 -17.12 1.56 -6.92
CA GLY A 51 -15.76 2.00 -6.62
C GLY A 51 -14.96 0.94 -5.85
N TYR A 52 -15.56 0.32 -4.83
CA TYR A 52 -14.94 -0.79 -4.08
C TYR A 52 -14.67 -2.03 -4.96
N VAL A 53 -15.57 -2.36 -5.89
CA VAL A 53 -15.35 -3.45 -6.84
C VAL A 53 -14.19 -3.14 -7.80
N VAL A 54 -14.11 -1.89 -8.27
CA VAL A 54 -13.04 -1.43 -9.17
C VAL A 54 -11.68 -1.54 -8.47
N ILE A 55 -11.54 -1.12 -7.21
CA ILE A 55 -10.26 -1.23 -6.51
C ILE A 55 -9.82 -2.68 -6.27
N ILE A 56 -10.74 -3.57 -5.91
CA ILE A 56 -10.41 -5.00 -5.73
C ILE A 56 -9.86 -5.57 -7.04
N ARG A 57 -10.48 -5.20 -8.18
CA ARG A 57 -10.00 -5.61 -9.51
C ARG A 57 -8.67 -4.95 -9.87
N TRP A 58 -8.51 -3.66 -9.58
CA TRP A 58 -7.27 -2.93 -9.85
C TRP A 58 -6.10 -3.52 -9.07
N LYS A 59 -6.27 -3.73 -7.75
CA LYS A 59 -5.27 -4.39 -6.90
C LYS A 59 -4.89 -5.75 -7.47
N SER A 60 -5.88 -6.58 -7.80
CA SER A 60 -5.63 -7.90 -8.38
C SER A 60 -4.90 -7.85 -9.73
N ILE A 61 -4.98 -6.76 -10.49
CA ILE A 61 -4.20 -6.59 -11.72
C ILE A 61 -2.78 -6.16 -11.36
N THR A 62 -2.60 -5.17 -10.50
CA THR A 62 -1.28 -4.73 -10.02
C THR A 62 -0.47 -5.87 -9.43
N ASP A 63 -1.05 -6.66 -8.51
CA ASP A 63 -0.36 -7.76 -7.83
C ASP A 63 0.17 -8.80 -8.84
N LYS A 64 -0.58 -9.05 -9.93
CA LYS A 64 -0.19 -10.00 -10.99
C LYS A 64 0.90 -9.49 -11.91
N LEU A 65 1.10 -8.16 -11.97
CA LEU A 65 2.16 -7.55 -12.77
C LEU A 65 3.48 -7.52 -12.00
N ASN A 66 3.43 -7.54 -10.66
CA ASN A 66 4.60 -7.35 -9.81
C ASN A 66 5.70 -8.39 -10.07
N GLU A 67 5.40 -9.68 -9.90
CA GLU A 67 6.39 -10.76 -10.05
C GLU A 67 6.95 -10.89 -11.48
N PRO A 68 6.14 -10.91 -12.56
CA PRO A 68 6.67 -11.05 -13.91
C PRO A 68 7.64 -9.93 -14.33
N MET A 69 7.53 -8.75 -13.70
CA MET A 69 8.43 -7.62 -13.99
C MET A 69 9.79 -7.76 -13.32
N LYS A 70 9.91 -8.53 -12.23
CA LYS A 70 11.13 -8.65 -11.44
C LYS A 70 12.33 -9.24 -12.20
N SER A 71 12.10 -9.81 -13.37
CA SER A 71 13.16 -10.20 -14.32
C SER A 71 13.94 -9.00 -14.87
N ARG A 72 13.32 -7.80 -14.91
CA ARG A 72 13.93 -6.56 -15.42
C ARG A 72 14.00 -5.44 -14.38
N THR A 73 13.09 -5.44 -13.42
CA THR A 73 13.09 -4.49 -12.30
C THR A 73 13.62 -5.17 -11.05
N GLY A 74 14.68 -4.63 -10.46
CA GLY A 74 15.17 -5.04 -9.14
C GLY A 74 14.29 -4.45 -8.03
N HIS A 75 14.92 -4.05 -6.93
CA HIS A 75 14.30 -3.30 -5.84
C HIS A 75 15.27 -2.23 -5.34
N TRP A 76 14.77 -1.26 -4.58
CA TRP A 76 15.57 -0.15 -4.04
C TRP A 76 15.96 -0.36 -2.58
N THR A 77 15.83 -1.57 -2.06
CA THR A 77 16.05 -1.91 -0.64
C THR A 77 17.43 -1.53 -0.15
N ASP A 78 18.49 -1.82 -0.91
CA ASP A 78 19.87 -1.47 -0.53
C ASP A 78 20.05 0.04 -0.34
N TRP A 79 19.46 0.84 -1.24
CA TRP A 79 19.49 2.30 -1.14
C TRP A 79 18.79 2.80 0.13
N VAL A 80 17.62 2.25 0.45
CA VAL A 80 16.89 2.58 1.68
C VAL A 80 17.67 2.15 2.92
N TYR A 81 18.20 0.94 2.93
CA TYR A 81 19.02 0.42 4.02
C TYR A 81 20.30 1.24 4.23
N SER A 82 20.96 1.69 3.15
CA SER A 82 22.14 2.57 3.26
C SER A 82 21.85 3.92 3.94
N LEU A 83 20.59 4.36 3.88
CA LEU A 83 20.10 5.61 4.47
C LEU A 83 19.72 5.44 5.95
N GLU A 84 19.07 4.34 6.29
CA GLU A 84 18.44 4.14 7.60
C GLU A 84 19.17 3.13 8.50
N GLY A 85 19.87 2.17 7.93
CA GLY A 85 20.47 1.04 8.63
C GLY A 85 19.44 0.26 9.45
N ASP A 86 19.82 -0.09 10.67
CA ASP A 86 19.06 -1.00 11.54
C ASP A 86 18.03 -0.28 12.45
N ILE A 87 17.62 0.95 12.14
CA ILE A 87 16.70 1.73 12.98
C ILE A 87 15.43 0.94 13.29
N THR A 88 14.85 0.27 12.29
CA THR A 88 13.63 -0.52 12.46
C THR A 88 13.85 -1.71 13.39
N LYS A 89 14.97 -2.42 13.24
CA LYS A 89 15.35 -3.50 14.15
C LYS A 89 15.54 -3.01 15.58
N TRP A 90 16.19 -1.85 15.77
CA TRP A 90 16.31 -1.24 17.10
C TRP A 90 14.95 -0.97 17.74
N VAL A 91 13.96 -0.49 16.98
CA VAL A 91 12.59 -0.30 17.47
C VAL A 91 11.96 -1.64 17.88
N GLN A 92 12.08 -2.67 17.05
CA GLN A 92 11.56 -4.00 17.35
C GLN A 92 12.19 -4.57 18.63
N ASP A 93 13.51 -4.56 18.75
CA ASP A 93 14.26 -5.09 19.88
C ASP A 93 13.93 -4.36 21.18
N PHE A 94 13.86 -3.02 21.14
CA PHE A 94 13.61 -2.20 22.33
C PHE A 94 12.21 -2.44 22.93
N PHE A 95 11.19 -2.60 22.07
CA PHE A 95 9.79 -2.77 22.50
C PHE A 95 9.34 -4.24 22.53
N ARG A 96 10.25 -5.20 22.30
CA ARG A 96 9.87 -6.61 22.13
C ARG A 96 9.07 -7.14 23.32
N ASN A 97 7.86 -7.63 23.06
CA ASN A 97 6.96 -8.15 24.08
C ASN A 97 5.82 -8.96 23.42
N ASP A 98 5.61 -10.19 23.85
CA ASP A 98 4.66 -11.10 23.21
C ASP A 98 3.22 -10.56 23.17
N PHE A 99 2.75 -9.97 24.28
CA PHE A 99 1.42 -9.36 24.33
C PHE A 99 1.30 -8.15 23.40
N LEU A 100 2.35 -7.33 23.32
CA LEU A 100 2.39 -6.22 22.39
C LEU A 100 2.35 -6.74 20.94
N THR A 101 3.14 -7.75 20.61
CA THR A 101 3.14 -8.40 19.29
C THR A 101 1.76 -8.91 18.91
N GLU A 102 1.09 -9.66 19.78
CA GLU A 102 -0.26 -10.17 19.51
C GLU A 102 -1.27 -9.03 19.29
N PHE A 103 -1.24 -8.02 20.15
CA PHE A 103 -2.11 -6.86 20.03
C PHE A 103 -1.87 -6.09 18.72
N LEU A 104 -0.61 -5.87 18.36
CA LEU A 104 -0.23 -5.13 17.16
C LEU A 104 -0.48 -5.91 15.88
N ASN A 105 -0.29 -7.24 15.87
CA ASN A 105 -0.68 -8.11 14.76
C ASN A 105 -2.20 -8.01 14.50
N PHE A 106 -3.00 -8.14 15.57
CA PHE A 106 -4.45 -7.95 15.46
C PHE A 106 -4.80 -6.52 15.00
N HIS A 107 -4.20 -5.50 15.60
CA HIS A 107 -4.45 -4.10 15.24
C HIS A 107 -4.14 -3.84 13.77
N TYR A 108 -2.95 -4.24 13.31
CA TYR A 108 -2.49 -4.05 11.96
C TYR A 108 -3.47 -4.63 10.95
N LEU A 109 -3.81 -5.91 11.09
CA LEU A 109 -4.65 -6.60 10.13
C LEU A 109 -6.12 -6.16 10.24
N PHE A 110 -6.68 -6.14 11.45
CA PHE A 110 -8.11 -5.89 11.65
C PHE A 110 -8.47 -4.41 11.52
N ILE A 111 -7.77 -3.53 12.23
CA ILE A 111 -8.16 -2.12 12.29
C ILE A 111 -7.95 -1.44 10.94
N TYR A 112 -6.98 -1.87 10.13
CA TYR A 112 -6.77 -1.32 8.80
C TYR A 112 -7.97 -1.59 7.87
N LEU A 113 -8.35 -2.87 7.72
CA LEU A 113 -9.52 -3.26 6.94
C LEU A 113 -10.80 -2.64 7.50
N PHE A 114 -10.91 -2.59 8.84
CA PHE A 114 -12.03 -2.00 9.53
C PHE A 114 -12.15 -0.50 9.22
N LEU A 115 -11.06 0.29 9.31
CA LEU A 115 -11.07 1.73 9.08
C LEU A 115 -11.48 2.10 7.66
N ILE A 116 -10.99 1.37 6.66
CA ILE A 116 -11.34 1.61 5.24
C ILE A 116 -12.84 1.44 5.01
N TYR A 117 -13.44 0.42 5.61
CA TYR A 117 -14.87 0.12 5.46
C TYR A 117 -15.75 0.99 6.35
N VAL A 118 -15.46 1.01 7.66
CA VAL A 118 -16.30 1.66 8.68
C VAL A 118 -16.33 3.16 8.49
N THR A 119 -15.27 3.80 7.98
CA THR A 119 -15.25 5.25 7.77
C THR A 119 -16.30 5.68 6.75
N THR A 120 -16.40 4.96 5.63
CA THR A 120 -17.43 5.19 4.62
C THR A 120 -18.83 4.98 5.19
N VAL A 121 -19.03 3.87 5.91
CA VAL A 121 -20.33 3.53 6.50
C VAL A 121 -20.72 4.53 7.60
N TYR A 122 -19.76 5.00 8.40
CA TYR A 122 -19.96 5.97 9.47
C TYR A 122 -20.48 7.30 8.91
N PHE A 123 -19.82 7.86 7.90
CA PHE A 123 -20.26 9.12 7.29
C PHE A 123 -21.62 8.98 6.60
N ALA A 124 -21.87 7.84 5.95
CA ALA A 124 -23.18 7.54 5.37
C ALA A 124 -24.26 7.45 6.47
N TYR A 125 -23.97 6.76 7.57
CA TYR A 125 -24.87 6.58 8.71
C TYR A 125 -25.18 7.90 9.40
N SER A 126 -24.22 8.82 9.48
CA SER A 126 -24.40 10.16 10.05
C SER A 126 -24.97 11.19 9.07
N GLY A 127 -25.45 10.76 7.89
CA GLY A 127 -26.05 11.64 6.89
C GLY A 127 -25.06 12.61 6.24
N ASP A 128 -23.75 12.38 6.35
CA ASP A 128 -22.72 13.25 5.80
C ASP A 128 -22.29 12.79 4.41
N ARG A 129 -23.07 13.17 3.40
CA ARG A 129 -22.80 12.76 2.02
C ARG A 129 -21.43 13.25 1.54
N ASP A 130 -21.04 14.47 1.89
CA ASP A 130 -19.82 15.10 1.39
C ASP A 130 -18.60 14.32 1.85
N MET A 131 -18.55 13.98 3.14
CA MET A 131 -17.48 13.15 3.65
C MET A 131 -17.56 11.72 3.13
N THR A 132 -18.76 11.14 3.00
CA THR A 132 -18.93 9.78 2.44
C THR A 132 -18.29 9.65 1.06
N ASP A 133 -18.58 10.59 0.16
CA ASP A 133 -18.00 10.61 -1.20
C ASP A 133 -16.47 10.75 -1.12
N LYS A 134 -15.96 11.69 -0.30
CA LYS A 134 -14.53 11.97 -0.16
C LYS A 134 -13.76 10.75 0.36
N VAL A 135 -14.21 10.12 1.44
CA VAL A 135 -13.48 8.98 2.04
C VAL A 135 -13.57 7.71 1.20
N THR A 136 -14.63 7.55 0.42
CA THR A 136 -14.74 6.40 -0.49
C THR A 136 -13.73 6.51 -1.62
N LEU A 137 -13.62 7.70 -2.21
CA LEU A 137 -12.62 7.97 -3.24
C LEU A 137 -11.19 7.95 -2.68
N ASN A 138 -11.01 8.24 -1.39
CA ASN A 138 -9.70 8.22 -0.71
C ASN A 138 -8.98 6.88 -0.92
N TYR A 139 -9.66 5.78 -0.62
CA TYR A 139 -9.06 4.45 -0.78
C TYR A 139 -8.71 4.15 -2.24
N LEU A 140 -9.65 4.38 -3.16
CA LEU A 140 -9.47 4.13 -4.59
C LEU A 140 -8.27 4.88 -5.17
N LEU A 141 -8.16 6.16 -4.86
CA LEU A 141 -7.25 7.07 -5.54
C LEU A 141 -5.87 7.10 -4.90
N ILE A 142 -5.77 6.88 -3.58
CA ILE A 142 -4.48 6.69 -2.93
C ILE A 142 -3.82 5.40 -3.42
N TYR A 143 -4.59 4.31 -3.58
CA TYR A 143 -4.05 3.07 -4.15
C TYR A 143 -3.55 3.30 -5.59
N ALA A 144 -4.35 3.97 -6.42
CA ALA A 144 -3.95 4.31 -7.79
C ALA A 144 -2.65 5.14 -7.82
N LEU A 145 -2.46 6.06 -6.87
CA LEU A 145 -1.22 6.84 -6.75
C LEU A 145 0.00 6.00 -6.37
N ALA A 146 -0.18 4.95 -5.57
CA ALA A 146 0.90 4.07 -5.11
C ALA A 146 1.42 3.10 -6.17
N VAL A 147 0.59 2.73 -7.17
CA VAL A 147 0.93 1.75 -8.24
C VAL A 147 2.33 1.93 -8.85
N PRO A 148 2.75 3.11 -9.35
CA PRO A 148 4.08 3.25 -9.93
C PRO A 148 5.22 3.01 -8.94
N TYR A 149 5.00 3.27 -7.65
CA TYR A 149 6.01 3.01 -6.63
C TYR A 149 6.16 1.52 -6.41
N TYR A 150 5.04 0.80 -6.30
CA TYR A 150 5.04 -0.66 -6.14
C TYR A 150 5.58 -1.42 -7.34
N LEU A 151 5.44 -0.88 -8.56
CA LEU A 151 5.91 -1.58 -9.77
C LEU A 151 7.33 -1.21 -10.20
N PHE A 152 7.85 -0.03 -9.82
CA PHE A 152 9.13 0.49 -10.34
C PHE A 152 10.08 1.04 -9.27
N PHE A 153 9.58 1.27 -8.06
CA PHE A 153 10.33 1.74 -6.90
C PHE A 153 10.06 0.84 -5.68
N ASN A 154 9.88 -0.45 -5.95
CA ASN A 154 9.61 -1.48 -4.96
C ASN A 154 10.78 -1.59 -3.98
N VAL A 155 10.44 -1.90 -2.73
CA VAL A 155 11.36 -2.01 -1.61
C VAL A 155 10.87 -3.15 -0.73
N GLU A 156 11.75 -4.11 -0.51
CA GLU A 156 11.52 -5.27 0.33
C GLU A 156 11.21 -4.85 1.78
N VAL A 157 10.40 -5.64 2.47
CA VAL A 157 10.13 -5.47 3.91
C VAL A 157 11.42 -5.53 4.73
N THR A 158 11.43 -4.88 5.90
CA THR A 158 12.66 -4.82 6.73
C THR A 158 13.10 -6.19 7.24
N SER A 159 12.15 -7.09 7.54
CA SER A 159 12.45 -8.45 8.00
C SER A 159 13.06 -9.39 6.94
N SER A 160 13.09 -9.01 5.65
CA SER A 160 13.80 -9.80 4.62
C SER A 160 15.22 -9.29 4.34
N TRP A 161 15.58 -8.12 4.89
CA TRP A 161 16.84 -7.43 4.56
C TRP A 161 17.72 -7.09 5.76
N ILE A 162 17.16 -6.92 6.96
CA ILE A 162 17.92 -6.59 8.17
C ILE A 162 18.25 -7.89 8.92
N PRO A 163 19.54 -8.30 9.00
CA PRO A 163 19.94 -9.50 9.73
C PRO A 163 19.52 -9.45 11.22
N GLY A 164 18.98 -10.56 11.72
CA GLY A 164 18.49 -10.74 13.08
C GLY A 164 17.16 -10.05 13.37
N MET A 165 16.43 -9.61 12.36
CA MET A 165 15.10 -9.01 12.52
C MET A 165 14.01 -10.04 12.28
N ASP A 166 13.09 -10.20 13.25
CA ASP A 166 12.01 -11.17 13.10
C ASP A 166 10.88 -10.63 12.21
N ALA A 167 10.33 -11.51 11.37
CA ALA A 167 9.14 -11.27 10.56
C ALA A 167 7.85 -11.53 11.38
N LEU A 168 7.65 -10.73 12.45
CA LEU A 168 6.60 -10.90 13.46
C LEU A 168 5.17 -11.04 12.92
N LEU A 169 4.91 -10.46 11.75
CA LEU A 169 3.61 -10.53 11.10
C LEU A 169 3.45 -11.78 10.21
N TYR A 170 4.52 -12.19 9.55
CA TYR A 170 4.49 -13.16 8.46
C TYR A 170 4.71 -14.60 8.93
N GLN A 171 5.40 -14.76 10.05
CA GLN A 171 5.77 -16.06 10.63
C GLN A 171 4.86 -16.43 11.82
N GLU A 172 3.60 -16.02 11.76
CA GLU A 172 2.56 -16.36 12.73
C GLU A 172 1.50 -17.22 12.01
N GLY A 173 1.43 -18.51 12.32
CA GLY A 173 0.73 -19.50 11.48
C GLY A 173 -0.72 -19.16 11.16
N TRP A 174 -1.44 -18.52 12.10
CA TRP A 174 -2.81 -18.05 11.85
C TRP A 174 -2.87 -16.96 10.76
N TYR A 175 -1.82 -16.16 10.57
CA TYR A 175 -1.78 -15.07 9.59
C TYR A 175 -0.93 -15.35 8.36
N THR A 176 0.04 -16.27 8.42
CA THR A 176 0.96 -16.60 7.33
C THR A 176 0.25 -16.83 6.00
N VAL A 177 -0.75 -17.73 5.97
CA VAL A 177 -1.49 -18.04 4.74
C VAL A 177 -2.21 -16.81 4.21
N PHE A 178 -2.80 -15.99 5.09
CA PHE A 178 -3.47 -14.77 4.66
C PHE A 178 -2.49 -13.81 3.96
N TYR A 179 -1.32 -13.57 4.56
CA TYR A 179 -0.33 -12.65 4.00
C TYR A 179 0.28 -13.17 2.71
N ALA A 180 0.66 -14.44 2.66
CA ALA A 180 1.22 -15.06 1.46
C ALA A 180 0.30 -14.93 0.23
N LEU A 181 -1.01 -14.88 0.44
CA LEU A 181 -2.01 -14.78 -0.62
C LEU A 181 -2.34 -13.33 -1.02
N HIS A 182 -2.01 -12.33 -0.20
CA HIS A 182 -2.48 -10.95 -0.36
C HIS A 182 -1.38 -9.88 -0.39
N ASP A 183 -0.18 -10.22 0.07
CA ASP A 183 0.97 -9.34 0.21
C ASP A 183 2.19 -9.91 -0.53
N PRO A 184 2.77 -9.18 -1.50
CA PRO A 184 3.97 -9.61 -2.21
C PRO A 184 5.30 -9.32 -1.48
N LEU A 185 5.26 -8.74 -0.26
CA LEU A 185 6.42 -8.48 0.62
C LEU A 185 7.47 -7.46 0.13
N ASP A 186 7.23 -6.83 -1.02
CA ASP A 186 8.13 -5.85 -1.66
C ASP A 186 7.49 -4.48 -1.90
N ASN A 187 6.31 -4.26 -1.33
CA ASN A 187 5.53 -3.03 -1.44
C ASN A 187 5.65 -2.14 -0.20
N ALA A 188 6.82 -2.09 0.43
CA ALA A 188 7.04 -1.31 1.64
C ALA A 188 6.90 0.21 1.35
N VAL A 189 7.57 0.69 0.31
CA VAL A 189 7.54 2.12 -0.08
C VAL A 189 6.44 2.37 -1.12
N PRO A 190 5.51 3.32 -0.90
CA PRO A 190 5.16 4.01 0.34
C PRO A 190 4.14 3.22 1.17
N SER A 191 4.07 3.49 2.48
CA SER A 191 3.12 2.78 3.35
C SER A 191 1.67 3.25 3.15
N LEU A 192 0.82 2.38 2.61
CA LEU A 192 -0.62 2.62 2.50
C LEU A 192 -1.33 2.63 3.86
N HIS A 193 -0.79 1.91 4.85
CA HIS A 193 -1.25 1.93 6.24
C HIS A 193 -1.10 3.32 6.88
N VAL A 194 -0.18 4.14 6.36
CA VAL A 194 -0.05 5.56 6.71
C VAL A 194 -0.87 6.43 5.77
N ALA A 195 -0.75 6.22 4.45
CA ALA A 195 -1.32 7.08 3.43
C ALA A 195 -2.86 7.18 3.52
N ILE A 196 -3.56 6.05 3.69
CA ILE A 196 -5.03 6.04 3.68
C ILE A 196 -5.61 6.71 4.94
N PRO A 197 -5.24 6.33 6.17
CA PRO A 197 -5.72 7.00 7.37
C PRO A 197 -5.33 8.48 7.41
N PHE A 198 -4.11 8.82 6.98
CA PHE A 198 -3.70 10.22 6.87
C PHE A 198 -4.52 10.99 5.82
N GLY A 199 -4.82 10.39 4.67
CA GLY A 199 -5.70 10.96 3.66
C GLY A 199 -7.10 11.29 4.22
N ILE A 200 -7.66 10.42 5.08
CA ILE A 200 -8.92 10.70 5.81
C ILE A 200 -8.75 11.92 6.72
N LEU A 201 -7.67 11.98 7.52
CA LEU A 201 -7.40 13.12 8.41
C LEU A 201 -7.26 14.43 7.65
N MET A 202 -6.56 14.42 6.52
CA MET A 202 -6.37 15.59 5.68
C MET A 202 -7.67 16.01 4.99
N LEU A 203 -8.49 15.07 4.49
CA LEU A 203 -9.81 15.38 3.94
C LEU A 203 -10.73 16.01 4.98
N ASN A 204 -10.72 15.50 6.22
CA ASN A 204 -11.46 16.09 7.34
C ASN A 204 -11.00 17.53 7.59
N TYR A 205 -9.68 17.76 7.64
CA TYR A 205 -9.11 19.09 7.82
C TYR A 205 -9.50 20.05 6.69
N LEU A 206 -9.33 19.64 5.43
CA LEU A 206 -9.63 20.45 4.26
C LEU A 206 -11.12 20.82 4.21
N HIS A 207 -12.01 19.86 4.45
CA HIS A 207 -13.45 20.07 4.46
C HIS A 207 -13.88 21.07 5.55
N VAL A 208 -13.42 20.88 6.78
CA VAL A 208 -13.80 21.75 7.92
C VAL A 208 -13.23 23.15 7.75
N LYS A 209 -11.99 23.28 7.28
CA LYS A 209 -11.36 24.58 7.07
C LYS A 209 -11.99 25.36 5.92
N GLU A 210 -12.37 24.68 4.85
CA GLU A 210 -13.11 25.33 3.75
C GLU A 210 -14.46 25.85 4.21
N ALA A 211 -15.16 25.13 5.09
CA ALA A 211 -16.42 25.57 5.69
C ALA A 211 -16.25 26.72 6.72
N GLY A 212 -15.02 27.18 6.99
CA GLY A 212 -14.72 28.26 7.93
C GLY A 212 -14.72 27.86 9.41
N GLY A 213 -14.83 26.56 9.72
CA GLY A 213 -14.88 26.05 11.09
C GLY A 213 -13.54 25.57 11.65
N THR A 214 -13.58 25.02 12.86
CA THR A 214 -12.45 24.32 13.48
C THR A 214 -12.73 22.83 13.67
N LEU A 215 -11.68 22.00 13.63
CA LEU A 215 -11.82 20.55 13.80
C LEU A 215 -12.46 20.18 15.15
N ARG A 216 -12.20 20.94 16.22
CA ARG A 216 -12.73 20.68 17.56
C ARG A 216 -14.23 20.93 17.69
N GLU A 217 -14.74 21.89 16.92
CA GLU A 217 -16.18 22.22 16.88
C GLU A 217 -16.94 21.32 15.89
N TRP A 218 -16.22 20.63 15.01
CA TRP A 218 -16.83 19.77 14.02
C TRP A 218 -17.50 18.57 14.68
N ARG A 219 -18.72 18.27 14.25
CA ARG A 219 -19.58 17.24 14.84
C ARG A 219 -18.95 15.83 14.83
N HIS A 220 -18.01 15.57 13.93
CA HIS A 220 -17.27 14.31 13.81
C HIS A 220 -15.90 14.32 14.51
N TRP A 221 -15.58 15.33 15.32
CA TRP A 221 -14.32 15.44 16.08
C TRP A 221 -13.92 14.16 16.82
N PRO A 222 -14.80 13.47 17.57
CA PRO A 222 -14.41 12.24 18.26
C PRO A 222 -13.95 11.13 17.30
N TYR A 223 -14.58 11.03 16.14
CA TYR A 223 -14.20 10.07 15.10
C TYR A 223 -12.88 10.47 14.44
N HIS A 224 -12.65 11.76 14.20
CA HIS A 224 -11.37 12.27 13.71
C HIS A 224 -10.21 11.90 14.65
N VAL A 225 -10.40 12.06 15.97
CA VAL A 225 -9.40 11.67 16.97
C VAL A 225 -9.17 10.15 16.98
N PHE A 226 -10.23 9.36 16.81
CA PHE A 226 -10.10 7.90 16.68
C PHE A 226 -9.23 7.51 15.48
N VAL A 227 -9.44 8.13 14.31
CA VAL A 227 -8.58 7.91 13.15
C VAL A 227 -7.15 8.35 13.44
N LEU A 228 -6.94 9.52 14.07
CA LEU A 228 -5.61 10.04 14.40
C LEU A 228 -4.81 9.10 15.30
N ILE A 229 -5.41 8.59 16.37
CA ILE A 229 -4.76 7.66 17.29
C ILE A 229 -4.37 6.38 16.54
N ASN A 230 -5.26 5.85 15.69
CA ASN A 230 -4.94 4.67 14.91
C ASN A 230 -3.84 4.93 13.87
N THR A 231 -3.81 6.10 13.22
CA THR A 231 -2.72 6.47 12.31
C THR A 231 -1.37 6.49 13.04
N LEU A 232 -1.30 7.09 14.24
CA LEU A 232 -0.07 7.09 15.05
C LEU A 232 0.32 5.67 15.48
N LEU A 233 -0.68 4.85 15.84
CA LEU A 233 -0.43 3.46 16.20
C LEU A 233 0.05 2.63 15.00
N PHE A 234 -0.49 2.83 13.79
CA PHE A 234 0.04 2.18 12.58
C PHE A 234 1.48 2.55 12.32
N ILE A 235 1.85 3.82 12.44
CA ILE A 235 3.25 4.27 12.25
C ILE A 235 4.21 3.51 13.18
N PHE A 236 3.81 3.30 14.43
CA PHE A 236 4.61 2.48 15.36
C PHE A 236 4.57 0.99 14.99
N THR A 237 3.39 0.47 14.68
CA THR A 237 3.12 -0.94 14.39
C THR A 237 3.94 -1.44 13.21
N ILE A 238 3.98 -0.69 12.12
CA ILE A 238 4.68 -1.10 10.90
C ILE A 238 6.19 -1.22 11.09
N MET A 239 6.76 -0.38 11.96
CA MET A 239 8.17 -0.44 12.33
C MET A 239 8.41 -1.64 13.24
N TYR A 240 7.59 -1.78 14.28
CA TYR A 240 7.72 -2.86 15.26
C TYR A 240 7.62 -4.25 14.63
N LEU A 241 6.65 -4.45 13.74
CA LEU A 241 6.40 -5.76 13.11
C LEU A 241 7.41 -6.15 12.02
N GLY A 242 8.35 -5.26 11.67
CA GLY A 242 9.39 -5.55 10.69
C GLY A 242 8.94 -5.57 9.24
N ILE A 243 7.97 -4.72 8.89
CA ILE A 243 7.33 -4.73 7.57
C ILE A 243 7.52 -3.43 6.78
N HIS A 244 8.06 -2.38 7.40
CA HIS A 244 8.27 -1.09 6.75
C HIS A 244 9.56 -0.41 7.24
N TRP A 245 10.07 0.48 6.41
CA TRP A 245 11.18 1.41 6.66
C TRP A 245 10.66 2.75 7.17
N VAL A 246 11.54 3.58 7.75
CA VAL A 246 11.20 4.91 8.24
C VAL A 246 10.75 5.82 7.09
N VAL A 247 11.39 5.74 5.92
CA VAL A 247 11.09 6.53 4.72
C VAL A 247 9.69 6.28 4.17
N ASP A 248 9.11 5.11 4.47
CA ASP A 248 7.76 4.74 4.06
C ASP A 248 6.71 5.65 4.68
N ILE A 249 7.00 6.19 5.87
CA ILE A 249 6.11 7.09 6.61
C ILE A 249 5.96 8.45 5.91
N PRO A 250 7.02 9.26 5.69
CA PRO A 250 6.88 10.54 4.99
C PRO A 250 6.40 10.37 3.54
N LEU A 251 6.80 9.31 2.84
CA LEU A 251 6.28 9.04 1.49
C LEU A 251 4.80 8.62 1.53
N GLY A 252 4.37 7.85 2.52
CA GLY A 252 2.96 7.55 2.77
C GLY A 252 2.14 8.81 3.05
N LEU A 253 2.65 9.72 3.90
CA LEU A 253 2.02 11.02 4.15
C LEU A 253 1.92 11.88 2.89
N LEU A 254 2.95 11.85 2.03
CA LEU A 254 2.96 12.56 0.75
C LEU A 254 1.88 12.03 -0.20
N ILE A 255 1.80 10.71 -0.40
CA ILE A 255 0.78 10.09 -1.26
C ILE A 255 -0.63 10.32 -0.70
N GLY A 256 -0.80 10.20 0.62
CA GLY A 256 -2.05 10.52 1.29
C GLY A 256 -2.46 11.98 1.08
N SER A 257 -1.49 12.91 1.10
CA SER A 257 -1.73 14.33 0.82
C SER A 257 -2.16 14.59 -0.62
N LEU A 258 -1.46 13.98 -1.59
CA LEU A 258 -1.79 14.10 -3.02
C LEU A 258 -3.20 13.55 -3.30
N GLY A 259 -3.54 12.39 -2.74
CA GLY A 259 -4.86 11.80 -2.84
C GLY A 259 -5.94 12.71 -2.26
N ALA A 260 -5.74 13.19 -1.03
CA ALA A 260 -6.68 14.08 -0.36
C ALA A 260 -6.92 15.39 -1.13
N LEU A 261 -5.86 16.03 -1.65
CA LEU A 261 -5.97 17.25 -2.45
C LEU A 261 -6.68 16.99 -3.78
N PHE A 262 -6.33 15.92 -4.48
CA PHE A 262 -6.97 15.53 -5.73
C PHE A 262 -8.48 15.36 -5.53
N ILE A 263 -8.88 14.60 -4.51
CA ILE A 263 -10.30 14.35 -4.18
C ILE A 263 -10.99 15.66 -3.80
N HIS A 264 -10.39 16.44 -2.90
CA HIS A 264 -10.98 17.67 -2.41
C HIS A 264 -11.26 18.66 -3.54
N HIS A 265 -10.36 18.78 -4.52
CA HIS A 265 -10.54 19.67 -5.67
C HIS A 265 -11.40 19.08 -6.80
N LEU A 266 -11.53 17.76 -6.90
CA LEU A 266 -12.29 17.10 -7.97
C LEU A 266 -13.77 16.87 -7.58
N GLN A 267 -14.03 16.49 -6.32
CA GLN A 267 -15.36 16.07 -5.86
C GLN A 267 -16.48 17.09 -6.13
N PRO A 268 -16.31 18.42 -5.92
CA PRO A 268 -17.38 19.39 -6.20
C PRO A 268 -17.85 19.40 -7.65
N ARG A 269 -16.98 19.00 -8.60
CA ARG A 269 -17.37 18.82 -10.01
C ARG A 269 -18.15 17.55 -10.23
N LEU A 270 -17.71 16.43 -9.65
CA LEU A 270 -18.38 15.13 -9.78
C LEU A 270 -19.82 15.19 -9.26
N ARG A 271 -20.06 16.01 -8.23
CA ARG A 271 -21.37 16.21 -7.63
C ARG A 271 -22.30 17.18 -8.39
N ASN A 272 -21.77 17.90 -9.38
CA ASN A 272 -22.45 19.00 -10.06
C ASN A 272 -22.86 20.17 -9.13
N ASP A 273 -22.18 20.36 -7.99
CA ASP A 273 -22.54 21.41 -7.02
C ASP A 273 -22.46 22.82 -7.62
N HIS A 274 -21.69 22.98 -8.71
CA HIS A 274 -21.50 24.26 -9.42
C HIS A 274 -22.07 24.24 -10.85
N GLY A 275 -22.90 23.25 -11.21
CA GLY A 275 -23.41 22.99 -12.56
C GLY A 275 -22.84 21.71 -13.17
N PRO A 276 -23.13 21.40 -14.46
CA PRO A 276 -22.69 20.16 -15.10
C PRO A 276 -21.17 19.95 -15.00
N VAL A 277 -20.72 18.68 -14.86
CA VAL A 277 -19.30 18.29 -14.73
C VAL A 277 -18.38 18.99 -15.72
N PHE A 278 -18.83 19.16 -16.97
CA PHE A 278 -18.04 19.76 -18.05
C PHE A 278 -18.23 21.28 -18.23
N LYS A 279 -18.96 21.94 -17.32
CA LYS A 279 -19.20 23.38 -17.36
C LYS A 279 -17.88 24.15 -17.23
N GLY A 280 -17.70 25.17 -18.07
CA GLY A 280 -16.49 26.00 -18.06
C GLY A 280 -15.23 25.29 -18.58
N ILE A 281 -15.40 24.19 -19.32
CA ILE A 281 -14.33 23.55 -20.11
C ILE A 281 -14.36 24.15 -21.51
N THR A 282 -13.33 24.92 -21.85
CA THR A 282 -13.12 25.48 -23.20
C THR A 282 -12.00 24.73 -23.92
N LYS A 283 -11.96 24.79 -25.26
CA LYS A 283 -10.86 24.19 -26.05
C LYS A 283 -9.49 24.66 -25.57
N GLU A 284 -9.36 25.94 -25.27
CA GLU A 284 -8.11 26.52 -24.76
C GLU A 284 -7.74 25.95 -23.39
N LYS A 285 -8.71 25.83 -22.48
CA LYS A 285 -8.48 25.25 -21.15
C LYS A 285 -8.05 23.79 -21.25
N VAL A 286 -8.71 23.01 -22.12
CA VAL A 286 -8.30 21.62 -22.41
C VAL A 286 -6.87 21.59 -22.92
N ARG A 287 -6.51 22.44 -23.88
CA ARG A 287 -5.13 22.53 -24.39
C ARG A 287 -4.12 22.82 -23.30
N ARG A 288 -4.41 23.78 -22.40
CA ARG A 288 -3.53 24.12 -21.28
C ARG A 288 -3.38 22.96 -20.29
N HIS A 289 -4.47 22.28 -19.97
CA HIS A 289 -4.46 21.10 -19.10
C HIS A 289 -3.64 19.96 -19.72
N ILE A 290 -3.93 19.58 -20.97
CA ILE A 290 -3.17 18.54 -21.69
C ILE A 290 -1.69 18.89 -21.74
N PHE A 291 -1.34 20.15 -22.01
CA PHE A 291 0.06 20.57 -22.08
C PHE A 291 0.76 20.45 -20.71
N VAL A 292 0.23 21.08 -19.66
CA VAL A 292 0.92 21.12 -18.36
C VAL A 292 0.90 19.75 -17.67
N GLU A 293 -0.26 19.09 -17.60
CA GLU A 293 -0.37 17.76 -17.01
C GLU A 293 0.40 16.73 -17.83
N GLY A 294 0.40 16.87 -19.16
CA GLY A 294 1.20 16.03 -20.06
C GLY A 294 2.70 16.21 -19.86
N VAL A 295 3.19 17.45 -19.67
CA VAL A 295 4.61 17.69 -19.35
C VAL A 295 4.99 17.05 -18.01
N VAL A 296 4.18 17.23 -16.95
CA VAL A 296 4.45 16.58 -15.66
C VAL A 296 4.46 15.06 -15.82
N MET A 297 3.46 14.50 -16.52
CA MET A 297 3.38 13.07 -16.79
C MET A 297 4.60 12.56 -17.55
N LEU A 298 5.07 13.28 -18.58
CA LEU A 298 6.27 12.90 -19.34
C LEU A 298 7.53 12.95 -18.48
N VAL A 299 7.68 13.94 -17.59
CA VAL A 299 8.80 14.02 -16.65
C VAL A 299 8.79 12.80 -15.71
N LEU A 300 7.64 12.50 -15.10
CA LEU A 300 7.51 11.36 -14.20
C LEU A 300 7.73 10.02 -14.94
N LEU A 301 7.19 9.87 -16.14
CA LEU A 301 7.41 8.69 -16.98
C LEU A 301 8.90 8.55 -17.35
N THR A 302 9.58 9.65 -17.64
CA THR A 302 11.03 9.65 -17.89
C THR A 302 11.79 9.20 -16.66
N CYS A 303 11.42 9.68 -15.46
CA CYS A 303 12.01 9.21 -14.21
C CYS A 303 11.80 7.70 -14.00
N MET A 304 10.60 7.18 -14.28
CA MET A 304 10.35 5.74 -14.20
C MET A 304 11.18 4.95 -15.20
N LEU A 305 11.30 5.41 -16.45
CA LEU A 305 12.12 4.75 -17.47
C LEU A 305 13.61 4.75 -17.09
N MET A 306 14.11 5.85 -16.52
CA MET A 306 15.47 5.91 -15.99
C MET A 306 15.68 4.97 -14.80
N ALA A 307 14.69 4.88 -13.89
CA ALA A 307 14.73 3.96 -12.76
C ALA A 307 14.81 2.49 -13.23
N VAL A 308 13.96 2.10 -14.19
CA VAL A 308 13.98 0.76 -14.79
C VAL A 308 15.33 0.47 -15.45
N ASN A 309 15.86 1.42 -16.22
CA ASN A 309 17.14 1.22 -16.91
C ASN A 309 18.30 1.04 -15.92
N TYR A 310 18.30 1.81 -14.82
CA TYR A 310 19.27 1.65 -13.74
C TYR A 310 19.15 0.29 -13.05
N GLN A 311 17.93 -0.15 -12.76
CA GLN A 311 17.68 -1.46 -12.15
C GLN A 311 18.11 -2.60 -13.07
N GLU A 312 17.76 -2.54 -14.36
CA GLU A 312 18.06 -3.55 -15.37
C GLU A 312 19.58 -3.78 -15.53
N GLU A 313 20.38 -2.71 -15.47
CA GLU A 313 21.85 -2.80 -15.52
C GLU A 313 22.45 -3.55 -14.32
N GLN A 314 21.71 -3.65 -13.20
CA GLN A 314 22.17 -4.23 -11.94
C GLN A 314 21.46 -5.53 -11.56
N VAL A 315 20.54 -6.04 -12.40
CA VAL A 315 19.73 -7.23 -12.07
C VAL A 315 20.61 -8.44 -11.73
N ASP A 316 21.68 -8.66 -12.49
CA ASP A 316 22.57 -9.83 -12.31
C ASP A 316 23.50 -9.70 -11.11
N GLU A 317 23.66 -8.51 -10.53
CA GLU A 317 24.52 -8.27 -9.37
C GLU A 317 23.71 -8.16 -8.06
N ARG A 318 22.39 -8.16 -8.14
CA ARG A 318 21.52 -7.83 -7.00
C ARG A 318 21.56 -8.86 -5.87
N VAL A 319 21.44 -8.39 -4.64
CA VAL A 319 21.09 -9.20 -3.48
C VAL A 319 19.58 -9.13 -3.31
N SER A 320 18.91 -10.26 -3.08
CA SER A 320 17.46 -10.32 -2.84
C SER A 320 17.12 -10.36 -1.35
N PHE A 321 17.89 -11.14 -0.58
CA PHE A 321 17.68 -11.35 0.85
C PHE A 321 19.00 -11.28 1.61
N ARG A 322 18.92 -10.87 2.88
CA ARG A 322 20.06 -10.84 3.80
C ARG A 322 19.65 -11.47 5.13
N LEU A 323 20.33 -12.56 5.50
CA LEU A 323 20.04 -13.34 6.71
C LEU A 323 21.23 -13.26 7.67
N GLY A 324 20.96 -13.12 8.96
CA GLY A 324 21.91 -13.31 10.05
C GLY A 324 21.98 -14.76 10.50
N GLU A 325 22.88 -15.04 11.44
CA GLU A 325 23.00 -16.38 12.05
C GLU A 325 21.70 -16.81 12.74
N GLY A 326 21.20 -17.98 12.37
CA GLY A 326 19.95 -18.55 12.87
C GLY A 326 18.69 -18.01 12.18
N ASP A 327 18.79 -17.01 11.32
CA ASP A 327 17.63 -16.41 10.68
C ASP A 327 16.98 -17.36 9.68
N SER A 328 15.66 -17.21 9.54
CA SER A 328 14.89 -17.86 8.49
C SER A 328 13.93 -16.85 7.86
N THR A 329 13.82 -16.86 6.54
CA THR A 329 12.88 -16.03 5.78
C THR A 329 12.37 -16.79 4.57
N PHE A 330 11.51 -16.18 3.75
CA PHE A 330 10.96 -16.86 2.59
C PHE A 330 10.64 -15.92 1.44
N GLU A 331 10.74 -16.46 0.23
CA GLU A 331 10.24 -15.86 -1.01
C GLU A 331 8.91 -16.50 -1.41
N ILE A 332 7.99 -15.71 -1.97
CA ILE A 332 6.65 -16.17 -2.37
C ILE A 332 6.61 -16.42 -3.88
N ILE A 333 6.38 -17.67 -4.27
CA ILE A 333 6.07 -17.99 -5.66
C ILE A 333 4.55 -17.93 -5.86
N GLN A 334 4.12 -16.94 -6.65
CA GLN A 334 2.71 -16.69 -6.92
C GLN A 334 2.11 -17.75 -7.85
N LYS A 335 0.77 -17.87 -7.81
CA LYS A 335 0.03 -18.71 -8.75
C LYS A 335 0.24 -18.30 -10.21
N PHE A 336 0.47 -19.28 -11.05
CA PHE A 336 0.56 -19.13 -12.51
C PHE A 336 -0.52 -19.95 -13.23
N ASN A 337 -0.65 -19.70 -14.54
CA ASN A 337 -1.63 -20.35 -15.40
C ASN A 337 -1.28 -21.81 -15.66
N ALA A 338 -2.29 -22.66 -15.89
CA ALA A 338 -2.05 -24.04 -16.26
C ALA A 338 -1.32 -24.14 -17.60
N GLY A 339 -0.27 -24.95 -17.66
CA GLY A 339 0.60 -25.11 -18.84
C GLY A 339 1.84 -24.21 -18.85
N SER A 340 1.97 -23.32 -17.86
CA SER A 340 3.22 -22.60 -17.56
C SER A 340 3.98 -23.28 -16.42
N SER A 341 5.25 -22.97 -16.26
CA SER A 341 6.06 -23.22 -15.05
C SER A 341 6.67 -21.90 -14.57
N VAL A 342 7.16 -21.89 -13.34
CA VAL A 342 8.06 -20.84 -12.85
C VAL A 342 9.42 -21.47 -12.66
N GLU A 343 10.42 -20.88 -13.31
CA GLU A 343 11.82 -21.27 -13.11
C GLU A 343 12.43 -20.30 -12.08
N SER A 344 12.79 -20.84 -10.92
CA SER A 344 13.41 -20.07 -9.84
C SER A 344 14.84 -20.51 -9.65
N THR A 345 15.79 -19.59 -9.66
CA THR A 345 17.19 -19.87 -9.32
C THR A 345 17.51 -19.21 -7.98
N VAL A 346 17.99 -20.00 -7.03
CA VAL A 346 18.47 -19.52 -5.72
C VAL A 346 19.99 -19.64 -5.69
N GLU A 347 20.68 -18.52 -5.51
CA GLU A 347 22.13 -18.45 -5.49
C GLU A 347 22.63 -18.00 -4.11
N ASN A 348 23.58 -18.77 -3.57
CA ASN A 348 24.30 -18.44 -2.35
C ASN A 348 25.50 -17.54 -2.71
N LEU A 349 25.44 -16.25 -2.32
CA LEU A 349 26.50 -15.28 -2.60
C LEU A 349 27.61 -15.28 -1.54
N ASN A 350 27.46 -16.08 -0.47
CA ASN A 350 28.45 -16.27 0.57
C ASN A 350 29.63 -17.11 0.04
N ALA A 351 30.83 -16.89 0.58
CA ALA A 351 32.04 -17.61 0.21
C ALA A 351 32.44 -18.69 1.24
N ALA A 352 31.79 -18.77 2.39
CA ALA A 352 32.22 -19.63 3.50
C ALA A 352 31.16 -20.62 3.99
N SER A 353 29.90 -20.23 4.03
CA SER A 353 28.83 -20.98 4.70
C SER A 353 27.79 -21.51 3.71
N ASP A 354 27.17 -22.63 4.09
CA ASP A 354 26.07 -23.22 3.34
C ASP A 354 24.76 -22.45 3.59
N LEU A 355 23.93 -22.34 2.55
CA LEU A 355 22.56 -21.88 2.63
C LEU A 355 21.63 -23.09 2.58
N GLU A 356 20.72 -23.24 3.53
CA GLU A 356 19.70 -24.28 3.49
C GLU A 356 18.38 -23.70 2.94
N ILE A 357 17.69 -24.43 2.06
CA ILE A 357 16.39 -24.03 1.52
C ILE A 357 15.34 -25.14 1.55
N VAL A 358 14.06 -24.77 1.63
CA VAL A 358 12.90 -25.66 1.51
C VAL A 358 11.88 -25.07 0.55
N LEU A 359 11.55 -25.80 -0.52
CA LEU A 359 10.41 -25.50 -1.39
C LEU A 359 9.16 -26.21 -0.84
N VAL A 360 8.14 -25.45 -0.45
CA VAL A 360 6.93 -25.97 0.22
C VAL A 360 5.67 -25.24 -0.24
N LEU A 361 4.51 -25.90 -0.18
CA LEU A 361 3.22 -25.24 -0.35
C LEU A 361 2.93 -24.33 0.86
N VAL A 362 2.39 -23.14 0.61
CA VAL A 362 2.05 -22.18 1.68
C VAL A 362 1.11 -22.78 2.73
N GLU A 363 0.16 -23.62 2.32
CA GLU A 363 -0.79 -24.25 3.25
C GLU A 363 -0.11 -25.28 4.17
N ASP A 364 0.96 -25.93 3.69
CA ASP A 364 1.66 -26.98 4.43
C ASP A 364 2.69 -26.39 5.41
N SER A 365 3.14 -25.15 5.21
CA SER A 365 4.16 -24.51 6.04
C SER A 365 3.68 -24.06 7.42
N VAL A 366 2.36 -23.99 7.64
CA VAL A 366 1.74 -23.37 8.83
C VAL A 366 2.23 -23.98 10.14
N SER A 367 2.42 -25.30 10.20
CA SER A 367 2.87 -25.98 11.42
C SER A 367 4.32 -25.67 11.82
N ALA A 368 5.10 -25.06 10.94
CA ALA A 368 6.47 -24.64 11.20
C ALA A 368 6.59 -23.13 11.47
N MET A 369 5.50 -22.36 11.43
CA MET A 369 5.52 -20.91 11.59
C MET A 369 4.66 -20.50 12.78
N GLU A 370 5.27 -20.24 13.94
CA GLU A 370 4.58 -19.83 15.15
C GLU A 370 5.39 -18.76 15.91
N ASN A 371 4.70 -17.84 16.57
CA ASN A 371 5.29 -16.78 17.39
C ASN A 371 6.26 -15.85 16.63
N GLY A 372 6.02 -15.65 15.34
CA GLY A 372 6.86 -14.80 14.50
C GLY A 372 8.21 -15.41 14.13
N GLN A 373 8.36 -16.74 14.22
CA GLN A 373 9.57 -17.48 13.90
C GLN A 373 9.28 -18.74 13.06
N ILE A 374 10.29 -19.23 12.34
CA ILE A 374 10.23 -20.50 11.61
C ILE A 374 10.97 -21.57 12.41
N ASP A 375 10.27 -22.63 12.82
CA ASP A 375 10.91 -23.85 13.33
C ASP A 375 11.54 -24.60 12.16
N TRP A 376 12.85 -24.40 12.00
CA TRP A 376 13.61 -24.99 10.90
C TRP A 376 13.63 -26.52 10.93
N ALA A 377 13.62 -27.13 12.12
CA ALA A 377 13.63 -28.57 12.25
C ALA A 377 12.33 -29.19 11.73
N VAL A 378 11.20 -28.53 11.95
CA VAL A 378 9.91 -28.91 11.38
C VAL A 378 9.86 -28.58 9.89
N MET A 379 10.27 -27.37 9.48
CA MET A 379 10.19 -26.90 8.09
C MET A 379 10.86 -27.85 7.09
N LYS A 380 12.04 -28.37 7.43
CA LYS A 380 12.77 -29.36 6.61
C LYS A 380 12.00 -30.64 6.28
N THR A 381 10.97 -30.96 7.06
CA THR A 381 10.17 -32.16 6.87
C THR A 381 8.93 -31.95 5.99
N LEU A 382 8.61 -30.70 5.64
CA LEU A 382 7.35 -30.31 5.00
C LEU A 382 7.46 -30.15 3.48
N GLY A 383 8.67 -30.04 2.92
CA GLY A 383 8.88 -29.74 1.51
C GLY A 383 10.17 -30.34 0.93
N GLU A 384 10.54 -29.89 -0.27
CA GLU A 384 11.78 -30.28 -0.94
C GLU A 384 12.96 -29.50 -0.35
N TYR A 385 13.88 -30.21 0.31
CA TYR A 385 15.01 -29.62 1.02
C TYR A 385 16.30 -29.68 0.20
N HIS A 386 17.01 -28.55 0.11
CA HIS A 386 18.31 -28.44 -0.53
C HIS A 386 19.33 -27.71 0.34
N VAL A 387 20.60 -28.00 0.10
CA VAL A 387 21.74 -27.27 0.67
C VAL A 387 22.53 -26.69 -0.49
N ILE A 388 22.77 -25.39 -0.45
CA ILE A 388 23.47 -24.63 -1.47
C ILE A 388 24.83 -24.22 -0.92
N GLY A 389 25.89 -24.82 -1.44
CA GLY A 389 27.25 -24.48 -1.04
C GLY A 389 27.65 -23.06 -1.44
N PRO A 390 28.76 -22.53 -0.90
CA PRO A 390 29.24 -21.19 -1.20
C PRO A 390 29.42 -20.93 -2.69
N GLY A 391 28.96 -19.77 -3.17
CA GLY A 391 29.05 -19.35 -4.57
C GLY A 391 28.36 -20.27 -5.58
N SER A 392 27.46 -21.14 -5.10
CA SER A 392 26.71 -22.09 -5.93
C SER A 392 25.24 -21.69 -6.01
N ASP A 393 24.54 -22.23 -7.00
CA ASP A 393 23.11 -22.04 -7.19
C ASP A 393 22.34 -23.37 -7.27
N VAL A 394 21.04 -23.30 -7.01
CA VAL A 394 20.09 -24.40 -7.25
C VAL A 394 18.94 -23.90 -8.12
N PRO A 395 18.73 -24.48 -9.30
CA PRO A 395 17.54 -24.25 -10.10
C PRO A 395 16.35 -25.07 -9.55
N LEU A 396 15.19 -24.44 -9.45
CA LEU A 396 13.92 -25.00 -9.00
C LEU A 396 12.88 -24.80 -10.10
N THR A 397 12.26 -25.90 -10.54
CA THR A 397 11.21 -25.86 -11.58
C THR A 397 9.85 -26.14 -10.95
N ILE A 398 9.02 -25.11 -10.82
CA ILE A 398 7.72 -25.21 -10.14
C ILE A 398 6.63 -25.42 -11.18
N THR A 399 5.97 -26.58 -11.13
CA THR A 399 5.02 -27.06 -12.16
C THR A 399 3.59 -27.23 -11.68
N THR A 400 3.30 -26.83 -10.44
CA THR A 400 2.01 -26.92 -9.75
C THR A 400 1.23 -25.60 -9.89
N PRO A 401 0.44 -25.42 -10.97
CA PRO A 401 -0.27 -24.17 -11.21
C PRO A 401 -1.35 -23.94 -10.16
N LYS A 402 -1.78 -22.68 -10.01
CA LYS A 402 -2.84 -22.22 -9.11
C LYS A 402 -2.57 -22.29 -7.60
N ASN A 403 -1.43 -22.82 -7.18
CA ASN A 403 -1.01 -22.83 -5.78
C ASN A 403 0.10 -21.81 -5.53
N TYR A 404 0.20 -21.33 -4.29
CA TYR A 404 1.32 -20.52 -3.84
C TYR A 404 2.36 -21.43 -3.17
N HIS A 405 3.62 -21.13 -3.39
CA HIS A 405 4.74 -21.85 -2.76
C HIS A 405 5.63 -20.86 -2.01
N PHE A 406 6.31 -21.35 -1.00
CA PHE A 406 7.43 -20.67 -0.38
C PHE A 406 8.73 -21.33 -0.81
N ILE A 407 9.72 -20.49 -1.12
CA ILE A 407 11.13 -20.86 -1.04
C ILE A 407 11.61 -20.33 0.31
N VAL A 408 11.58 -21.19 1.33
CA VAL A 408 12.05 -20.84 2.67
C VAL A 408 13.56 -20.99 2.71
N MET A 409 14.25 -20.01 3.27
CA MET A 409 15.70 -19.93 3.36
C MET A 409 16.11 -19.88 4.83
N HIS A 410 17.20 -20.55 5.16
CA HIS A 410 17.75 -20.56 6.50
C HIS A 410 19.27 -20.45 6.48
N TYR A 411 19.80 -19.59 7.35
CA TYR A 411 21.23 -19.49 7.60
C TYR A 411 21.56 -20.04 8.99
N GLY A 412 21.98 -21.31 9.06
CA GLY A 412 22.16 -22.02 10.32
C GLY A 412 23.40 -21.56 11.12
N GLU A 413 24.59 -21.88 10.63
CA GLU A 413 25.85 -21.58 11.30
C GLU A 413 26.65 -20.54 10.53
N ALA A 414 26.92 -19.40 11.18
CA ALA A 414 27.66 -18.32 10.53
C ALA A 414 29.18 -18.48 10.62
N SER A 415 29.86 -18.18 9.53
CA SER A 415 31.31 -18.01 9.52
C SER A 415 31.71 -16.68 10.15
N ALA A 416 32.76 -16.68 10.97
CA ALA A 416 33.25 -15.45 11.63
C ALA A 416 33.61 -14.32 10.66
N ASN A 417 33.95 -14.64 9.40
CA ASN A 417 34.29 -13.66 8.38
C ASN A 417 33.08 -13.19 7.56
N GLU A 418 31.96 -13.93 7.59
CA GLU A 418 30.76 -13.64 6.81
C GLU A 418 29.50 -13.84 7.67
N PRO A 419 29.24 -12.90 8.60
CA PRO A 419 28.12 -13.00 9.56
C PRO A 419 26.75 -12.80 8.91
N VAL A 420 26.72 -12.40 7.63
CA VAL A 420 25.50 -12.17 6.87
C VAL A 420 25.53 -13.05 5.64
N MET A 421 24.46 -13.82 5.44
CA MET A 421 24.19 -14.59 4.24
C MET A 421 23.42 -13.72 3.26
N GLU A 422 24.05 -13.41 2.12
CA GLU A 422 23.39 -12.73 1.01
C GLU A 422 22.92 -13.76 0.00
N VAL A 423 21.63 -13.67 -0.35
CA VAL A 423 20.99 -14.61 -1.26
C VAL A 423 20.44 -13.86 -2.44
N ARG A 424 20.65 -14.38 -3.65
CA ARG A 424 20.00 -13.89 -4.86
C ARG A 424 18.94 -14.89 -5.30
N ILE A 425 17.75 -14.37 -5.59
CA ILE A 425 16.66 -15.16 -6.17
C ILE A 425 16.18 -14.49 -7.46
N THR A 426 16.06 -15.32 -8.49
CA THR A 426 15.50 -14.92 -9.77
C THR A 426 14.35 -15.84 -10.11
N ASN A 427 13.15 -15.27 -10.25
CA ASN A 427 11.94 -15.98 -10.63
C ASN A 427 11.55 -15.59 -12.05
N ASP A 428 11.55 -16.55 -12.98
CA ASP A 428 11.10 -16.35 -14.35
C ASP A 428 9.72 -16.98 -14.56
N TYR A 429 8.73 -16.12 -14.78
CA TYR A 429 7.34 -16.49 -15.07
C TYR A 429 7.06 -16.61 -16.59
N GLY A 430 8.05 -16.32 -17.44
CA GLY A 430 7.98 -16.46 -18.90
C GLY A 430 7.23 -15.36 -19.66
N ASP A 431 6.82 -14.27 -18.98
CA ASP A 431 6.00 -13.19 -19.56
C ASP A 431 6.60 -11.80 -19.25
N ASP A 432 6.94 -11.00 -20.27
CA ASP A 432 7.25 -9.56 -20.11
C ASP A 432 5.95 -8.74 -20.03
N ARG A 433 5.72 -8.11 -18.88
CA ARG A 433 4.52 -7.31 -18.58
C ARG A 433 4.80 -5.81 -18.40
N MET A 434 5.99 -5.33 -18.77
CA MET A 434 6.43 -3.94 -18.56
C MET A 434 5.48 -2.91 -19.17
N ALA A 435 5.00 -3.14 -20.40
CA ALA A 435 4.11 -2.20 -21.08
C ALA A 435 2.75 -2.06 -20.34
N GLU A 436 2.22 -3.16 -19.82
CA GLU A 436 0.98 -3.17 -19.04
C GLU A 436 1.16 -2.38 -17.73
N ALA A 437 2.31 -2.53 -17.07
CA ALA A 437 2.66 -1.80 -15.85
C ALA A 437 2.80 -0.28 -16.05
N PHE A 438 3.43 0.14 -17.16
CA PHE A 438 3.48 1.57 -17.52
C PHE A 438 2.08 2.13 -17.75
N LEU A 439 1.23 1.41 -18.51
CA LEU A 439 -0.15 1.82 -18.77
C LEU A 439 -0.97 1.92 -17.48
N LEU A 440 -0.82 0.95 -16.57
CA LEU A 440 -1.51 0.94 -15.28
C LEU A 440 -1.09 2.09 -14.36
N SER A 441 0.12 2.64 -14.57
CA SER A 441 0.68 3.74 -13.79
C SER A 441 0.29 5.14 -14.30
N LEU A 442 -0.14 5.28 -15.56
CA LEU A 442 -0.53 6.57 -16.15
C LEU A 442 -1.55 7.36 -15.32
N PRO A 443 -2.59 6.75 -14.71
CA PRO A 443 -3.54 7.44 -13.85
C PRO A 443 -2.87 8.15 -12.66
N SER A 444 -1.88 7.51 -12.02
CA SER A 444 -1.09 8.11 -10.93
C SER A 444 -0.35 9.37 -11.38
N LEU A 445 0.33 9.27 -12.52
CA LEU A 445 1.12 10.38 -13.06
C LEU A 445 0.24 11.57 -13.43
N TRP A 446 -0.91 11.30 -14.05
CA TRP A 446 -1.89 12.33 -14.39
C TRP A 446 -2.49 12.98 -13.13
N MET A 447 -2.86 12.21 -12.12
CA MET A 447 -3.38 12.74 -10.86
C MET A 447 -2.38 13.66 -10.17
N THR A 448 -1.11 13.27 -10.15
CA THR A 448 0.00 14.10 -9.64
C THR A 448 0.10 15.40 -10.43
N GLY A 449 0.10 15.33 -11.76
CA GLY A 449 0.09 16.49 -12.65
C GLY A 449 -1.11 17.43 -12.41
N PHE A 450 -2.30 16.86 -12.20
CA PHE A 450 -3.51 17.62 -11.89
C PHE A 450 -3.36 18.39 -10.58
N VAL A 451 -2.88 17.76 -9.50
CA VAL A 451 -2.72 18.40 -8.19
C VAL A 451 -1.70 19.53 -8.28
N VAL A 452 -0.52 19.27 -8.85
CA VAL A 452 0.54 20.28 -9.03
C VAL A 452 0.00 21.48 -9.81
N TYR A 453 -0.67 21.24 -10.94
CA TYR A 453 -1.21 22.31 -11.76
C TYR A 453 -2.36 23.06 -11.08
N ARG A 454 -3.19 22.37 -10.30
CA ARG A 454 -4.27 22.97 -9.51
C ARG A 454 -3.72 23.89 -8.44
N LEU A 455 -2.71 23.46 -7.67
CA LEU A 455 -2.06 24.28 -6.65
C LEU A 455 -1.36 25.51 -7.27
N TYR A 456 -0.66 25.33 -8.38
CA TYR A 456 -0.05 26.44 -9.13
C TYR A 456 -1.09 27.50 -9.51
N ARG A 457 -2.24 27.08 -10.07
CA ARG A 457 -3.31 28.01 -10.46
C ARG A 457 -3.95 28.71 -9.26
N LEU A 458 -4.19 28.00 -8.16
CA LEU A 458 -4.72 28.61 -6.92
C LEU A 458 -3.77 29.70 -6.41
N LYS A 459 -2.46 29.41 -6.33
CA LYS A 459 -1.45 30.37 -5.93
C LYS A 459 -1.39 31.58 -6.87
N LYS A 460 -1.45 31.36 -8.18
CA LYS A 460 -1.45 32.43 -9.19
C LYS A 460 -2.65 33.39 -9.03
N GLU A 461 -3.80 32.87 -8.62
CA GLU A 461 -5.04 33.64 -8.41
C GLU A 461 -5.17 34.19 -6.97
N GLY A 462 -4.13 34.07 -6.14
CA GLY A 462 -4.15 34.52 -4.74
C GLY A 462 -5.12 33.74 -3.85
N ARG A 463 -5.49 32.52 -4.24
CA ARG A 463 -6.43 31.65 -3.51
C ARG A 463 -5.70 30.67 -2.60
N SER A 464 -6.36 30.30 -1.50
CA SER A 464 -5.86 29.25 -0.60
C SER A 464 -5.83 27.89 -1.32
N PHE A 465 -4.87 27.03 -0.97
CA PHE A 465 -4.81 25.66 -1.49
C PHE A 465 -6.03 24.80 -1.07
N ILE A 466 -6.76 25.24 -0.04
CA ILE A 466 -7.98 24.59 0.48
C ILE A 466 -9.19 24.88 -0.42
N ASP A 467 -9.14 25.89 -1.29
CA ASP A 467 -10.26 26.26 -2.16
C ASP A 467 -10.56 25.16 -3.22
N SER A 468 -11.69 24.46 -3.02
CA SER A 468 -12.19 23.41 -3.89
C SER A 468 -13.03 23.92 -5.06
N THR A 469 -13.33 25.23 -5.12
CA THR A 469 -14.25 25.78 -6.12
C THR A 469 -13.72 25.56 -7.54
N PRO A 470 -14.56 25.12 -8.49
CA PRO A 470 -14.15 24.96 -9.87
C PRO A 470 -13.63 26.27 -10.47
N SER A 471 -12.55 26.18 -11.26
CA SER A 471 -11.86 27.38 -11.73
C SER A 471 -12.62 28.33 -12.67
N TYR A 472 -13.82 27.95 -13.13
CA TYR A 472 -14.69 28.87 -13.90
C TYR A 472 -15.57 29.74 -13.00
N VAL A 473 -15.65 29.42 -11.71
CA VAL A 473 -16.38 30.20 -10.69
C VAL A 473 -15.46 31.24 -10.05
N TRP A 474 -14.15 31.08 -10.22
CA TRP A 474 -13.20 32.11 -9.84
C TRP A 474 -13.58 33.38 -10.58
N ALA A 475 -13.87 34.45 -9.83
CA ALA A 475 -14.12 35.76 -10.38
C ALA A 475 -12.92 36.12 -11.25
N SER A 476 -13.03 35.89 -12.55
CA SER A 476 -11.96 36.16 -13.49
C SER A 476 -11.61 37.63 -13.34
N SER A 477 -10.38 37.93 -12.94
CA SER A 477 -9.61 39.09 -13.39
C SER A 477 -10.42 40.10 -14.22
N GLN A 478 -11.15 40.99 -13.54
CA GLN A 478 -11.33 42.32 -14.08
C GLN A 478 -9.93 42.94 -14.09
N GLY A 479 -9.24 42.92 -15.22
CA GLY A 479 -8.01 43.70 -15.42
C GLY A 479 -6.68 42.95 -15.33
N LEU A 480 -6.45 41.98 -16.23
CA LEU A 480 -5.15 41.91 -16.89
C LEU A 480 -5.41 42.00 -18.39
N GLY A 481 -5.77 43.23 -18.80
CA GLY A 481 -5.52 43.66 -20.16
C GLY A 481 -4.02 43.75 -20.39
N GLU A 482 -3.63 43.49 -21.63
CA GLU A 482 -2.47 44.04 -22.34
C GLU A 482 -1.20 44.39 -21.52
N GLU A 483 -0.08 43.80 -21.94
CA GLU A 483 1.33 44.09 -21.55
C GLU A 483 1.92 43.30 -20.37
N ALA A 484 2.57 42.17 -20.70
CA ALA A 484 3.98 41.87 -20.37
C ALA A 484 4.37 40.48 -20.92
#